data_AF-A0A256Z9U8-F1
#
_entry.id   AF-A0A256Z9U8-F1
#
_cell.length_a   1.000
_cell.length_b   1.000
_cell.length_c   1.000
_cell.angle_alpha   90.00
_cell.angle_beta   90.00
_cell.angle_gamma   90.00
#
_symmetry.space_group_name_H-M   'P 1'
#
loop_
_entity.id
_entity.type
_entity.pdbx_description
1 polymer ?
#
loop_
_entity_poly.entity_id
_entity_poly.type
_entity_poly.pdbx_seq_one_letter_code
_entity_poly.pdbx_strand_id
1 'polypeptide(L)'
;MPMILAIIVTVVKHIARGLASKLKLNILNAMLWGGMISLVIEHIWHGELAPWPPFLIAMKSPTKIPIMLQDISTIGTAMILAVVGT
;
A
#
# COMPACT_ATOMS: atom_id res chain seq x y z
N MET A 1 -2.77 -2.95 -2.76
CA MET A 1 -2.74 -3.39 -1.34
C MET A 1 -1.62 -4.43 -1.04
N PRO A 2 -0.36 -4.29 -1.51
CA PRO A 2 0.69 -5.26 -1.19
C PRO A 2 1.16 -5.21 0.27
N MET A 3 1.08 -4.04 0.91
CA MET A 3 1.49 -3.84 2.31
C MET A 3 0.61 -4.62 3.31
N ILE A 4 -0.72 -4.59 3.15
CA ILE A 4 -1.65 -5.32 4.02
C ILE A 4 -1.40 -6.82 3.94
N LEU A 5 -1.17 -7.35 2.73
CA LEU A 5 -0.87 -8.77 2.52
C LEU A 5 0.45 -9.17 3.18
N ALA A 6 1.48 -8.33 3.10
CA ALA A 6 2.76 -8.56 3.76
C ALA A 6 2.61 -8.62 5.29
N ILE A 7 1.81 -7.73 5.88
CA ILE A 7 1.53 -7.71 7.33
C ILE A 7 0.80 -8.98 7.75
N ILE A 8 -0.27 -9.37 7.05
CA ILE A 8 -1.03 -10.58 7.34
C ILE A 8 -0.11 -11.81 7.28
N VAL A 9 0.69 -11.96 6.22
CA VAL A 9 1.63 -13.08 6.08
C VAL A 9 2.69 -13.08 7.20
N THR A 10 3.15 -11.90 7.63
CA THR A 10 4.09 -11.78 8.74
C THR A 10 3.47 -12.24 10.06
N VAL A 11 2.23 -11.85 10.34
CA VAL A 11 1.47 -12.25 11.54
C VAL A 11 1.17 -13.76 11.51
N VAL A 12 0.69 -14.29 10.38
CA VAL A 12 0.40 -15.72 10.20
C VAL A 12 1.67 -16.57 10.34
N LYS A 13 2.80 -16.13 9.77
CA LYS A 13 4.10 -16.78 9.96
C LYS A 13 4.51 -16.80 11.44
N HIS A 14 4.20 -15.74 12.19
CA HIS A 14 4.56 -15.66 13.61
C HIS A 14 3.73 -16.61 14.48
N ILE A 15 2.44 -16.79 14.17
CA ILE A 15 1.51 -17.66 14.90
C ILE A 15 1.68 -19.14 14.49
N ALA A 16 1.81 -19.43 13.20
CA ALA A 16 1.78 -20.79 12.64
C ALA A 16 3.14 -21.24 12.09
N ARG A 17 4.21 -21.14 12.89
CA ARG A 17 5.60 -21.45 12.46
C ARG A 17 5.76 -22.85 11.82
N GLY A 18 5.01 -23.85 12.29
CA GLY A 18 5.04 -25.22 11.75
C GLY A 18 4.50 -25.35 10.32
N LEU A 19 3.42 -24.64 9.99
CA LEU A 19 2.85 -24.61 8.64
C LEU A 19 3.60 -23.60 7.74
N ALA A 20 4.11 -22.52 8.33
CA ALA A 20 4.86 -21.50 7.62
C ALA A 20 6.14 -22.03 6.97
N SER A 21 6.81 -23.00 7.62
CA SER A 21 8.00 -23.64 7.07
C SER A 21 7.65 -24.61 5.93
N LYS A 22 6.54 -25.35 6.04
CA LYS A 22 6.06 -26.26 4.98
C LYS A 22 5.60 -25.52 3.72
N LEU A 23 4.94 -24.38 3.90
CA LEU A 23 4.40 -23.56 2.81
C LEU A 23 5.40 -22.53 2.25
N LYS A 24 6.66 -22.53 2.71
CA LYS A 24 7.69 -21.55 2.33
C LYS A 24 7.22 -20.10 2.49
N LEU A 25 6.41 -19.80 3.51
CA LEU A 25 5.90 -18.44 3.77
C LEU A 25 7.03 -17.41 3.98
N ASN A 26 8.24 -17.87 4.30
CA ASN A 26 9.40 -17.00 4.41
C ASN A 26 9.81 -16.38 3.06
N ILE A 27 9.76 -17.16 1.97
CA ILE A 27 10.05 -16.67 0.61
C ILE A 27 8.93 -15.75 0.14
N LEU A 28 7.67 -16.15 0.37
CA LEU A 28 6.52 -15.32 0.02
C LEU A 28 6.56 -13.96 0.74
N ASN A 29 6.90 -13.96 2.03
CA ASN A 29 7.06 -12.72 2.80
C ASN A 29 8.19 -11.85 2.22
N ALA A 30 9.33 -12.43 1.84
CA ALA A 30 10.43 -11.70 1.23
C ALA A 30 10.05 -11.06 -0.12
N MET A 31 9.28 -11.77 -0.97
CA MET A 31 8.79 -11.24 -2.24
C MET A 31 7.78 -10.11 -2.05
N LEU A 32 6.87 -10.24 -1.07
CA LEU A 32 5.89 -9.22 -0.74
C LEU A 32 6.53 -7.94 -0.21
N TRP A 33 7.50 -8.08 0.72
CA TRP A 33 8.27 -6.95 1.22
C TRP A 33 9.15 -6.32 0.14
N GLY A 34 9.78 -7.12 -0.71
CA GLY A 34 10.55 -6.63 -1.86
C GLY A 34 9.70 -5.82 -2.84
N GLY A 35 8.52 -6.33 -3.22
CA GLY A 35 7.59 -5.61 -4.09
C GLY A 35 7.05 -4.32 -3.47
N MET A 36 6.76 -4.33 -2.16
CA MET A 36 6.33 -3.14 -1.43
C MET A 36 7.42 -2.04 -1.43
N ILE A 37 8.66 -2.41 -1.14
CA ILE A 37 9.79 -1.46 -1.12
C ILE A 37 10.03 -0.90 -2.52
N SER A 38 10.02 -1.74 -3.55
CA SER A 38 10.20 -1.32 -4.94
C SER A 38 9.13 -0.31 -5.37
N LEU A 39 7.87 -0.57 -5.01
CA LEU A 39 6.75 0.29 -5.37
C LEU A 39 6.81 1.65 -4.65
N VAL A 40 7.25 1.67 -3.38
CA VAL A 40 7.49 2.94 -2.65
C VAL A 40 8.62 3.74 -3.30
N ILE A 41 9.71 3.08 -3.70
CA ILE A 41 10.83 3.73 -4.40
C ILE A 41 10.36 4.32 -5.73
N GLU A 42 9.53 3.60 -6.48
CA GLU A 42 8.97 4.09 -7.75
C GLU A 42 8.16 5.37 -7.56
N HIS A 43 7.34 5.46 -6.51
CA HIS A 43 6.53 6.65 -6.27
C HIS A 43 7.36 7.84 -5.76
N ILE A 44 8.45 7.58 -5.02
CA ILE A 44 9.41 8.62 -4.62
C ILE A 44 10.16 9.13 -5.85
N TRP A 45 10.60 8.23 -6.74
CA TRP A 45 11.33 8.59 -7.97
C TRP A 45 10.44 9.28 -9.01
N HIS A 46 9.17 8.88 -9.14
CA HIS A 46 8.18 9.55 -9.98
C HIS A 46 7.72 10.91 -9.41
N GLY A 47 8.16 11.27 -8.19
CA GLY A 47 7.83 12.57 -7.59
C GLY A 47 6.38 12.68 -7.14
N GLU A 48 5.70 11.56 -6.91
CA GLU A 48 4.32 11.52 -6.40
C GLU A 48 4.27 11.48 -4.87
N LEU A 49 5.35 11.03 -4.23
CA LEU A 49 5.53 10.94 -2.79
C LEU A 49 6.83 11.64 -2.34
N ALA A 50 6.73 12.71 -1.55
CA ALA A 50 7.87 13.27 -0.81
C ALA A 50 7.91 12.73 0.62
N PRO A 51 9.09 12.43 1.20
CA PRO A 51 9.23 12.08 2.61
C PRO A 51 9.09 13.29 3.57
N TRP A 52 9.02 14.51 3.04
CA TRP A 52 8.73 15.74 3.80
C TRP A 52 7.35 16.30 3.41
N PRO A 53 6.62 16.93 4.36
CA PRO A 53 5.36 17.58 4.04
C PRO A 53 5.60 18.75 3.04
N PRO A 54 4.75 18.93 2.01
CA PRO A 54 3.52 18.21 1.69
C PRO A 54 3.74 16.96 0.81
N PHE A 55 3.31 15.80 1.31
CA PHE A 55 3.55 14.47 0.71
C PHE A 55 2.99 14.28 -0.71
N LEU A 56 1.97 15.07 -1.11
CA LEU A 56 1.28 15.00 -2.41
C LEU A 56 1.82 16.05 -3.40
N ILE A 57 3.06 15.90 -3.85
CA ILE A 57 3.69 16.85 -4.79
C ILE A 57 2.91 16.95 -6.12
N ALA A 58 2.15 15.92 -6.50
CA ALA A 58 1.26 15.93 -7.65
C ALA A 58 0.15 17.02 -7.60
N MET A 59 -0.18 17.53 -6.41
CA MET A 59 -1.12 18.65 -6.22
C MET A 59 -0.50 20.03 -6.50
N LYS A 60 0.79 20.12 -6.88
CA LYS A 60 1.46 21.39 -7.16
C LYS A 60 0.93 22.10 -8.41
N SER A 61 0.23 21.40 -9.30
CA SER A 61 -0.46 21.99 -10.46
C SER A 61 -1.91 22.34 -10.08
N PRO A 62 -2.30 23.64 -10.04
CA PRO A 62 -3.61 24.07 -9.53
C PRO A 62 -4.81 23.49 -10.30
N THR A 63 -4.61 23.08 -11.55
CA THR A 63 -5.61 22.40 -12.38
C THR A 63 -5.91 20.96 -11.99
N LYS A 64 -5.01 20.27 -11.29
CA LYS A 64 -5.15 18.84 -10.93
C LYS A 64 -5.62 18.60 -9.49
N ILE A 65 -5.58 19.64 -8.66
CA ILE A 65 -6.06 19.64 -7.26
C ILE A 65 -7.53 19.20 -7.14
N PRO A 66 -8.50 19.80 -7.88
CA PRO A 66 -9.91 19.45 -7.69
C PRO A 66 -10.22 18.02 -8.14
N ILE A 67 -9.56 17.55 -9.21
CA ILE A 67 -9.74 16.20 -9.76
C ILE A 67 -9.21 15.15 -8.77
N MET A 68 -8.01 15.33 -8.22
CA MET A 68 -7.47 14.40 -7.21
C MET A 68 -8.30 14.37 -5.93
N LEU A 69 -8.81 15.52 -5.46
CA LEU A 69 -9.68 15.56 -4.28
C LEU A 69 -11.01 14.86 -4.53
N GLN A 70 -11.56 15.00 -5.74
CA GLN A 70 -12.78 14.31 -6.14
C GLN A 70 -12.55 12.79 -6.22
N ASP A 71 -11.42 12.34 -6.76
CA ASP A 71 -11.07 10.92 -6.83
C ASP A 71 -10.86 10.33 -5.43
N ILE A 72 -10.16 11.01 -4.54
CA ILE A 72 -10.00 10.59 -3.14
C ILE A 72 -11.36 10.56 -2.44
N SER A 73 -12.22 11.56 -2.66
CA SER A 73 -13.54 11.62 -2.06
C SER A 73 -14.44 10.49 -2.56
N THR A 74 -14.51 10.25 -3.86
CA THR A 74 -15.47 9.31 -4.45
C THR A 74 -14.99 7.87 -4.37
N ILE A 75 -13.77 7.60 -4.82
CA ILE A 75 -13.19 6.25 -4.81
C ILE A 75 -12.84 5.86 -3.37
N GLY A 76 -12.26 6.78 -2.59
CA GLY A 76 -11.91 6.52 -1.20
C GLY A 76 -13.13 6.21 -0.32
N THR A 77 -14.23 6.95 -0.46
CA THR A 77 -15.47 6.64 0.28
C THR A 77 -16.12 5.35 -0.20
N ALA A 78 -16.15 5.08 -1.51
CA ALA A 78 -16.66 3.82 -2.04
C ALA A 78 -15.87 2.61 -1.49
N MET A 79 -14.55 2.71 -1.40
CA MET A 79 -13.70 1.67 -0.83
C MET A 79 -13.94 1.50 0.69
N ILE A 80 -14.11 2.59 1.44
CA ILE A 80 -14.44 2.53 2.87
C ILE A 80 -15.79 1.82 3.07
N LEU A 81 -16.81 2.19 2.29
CA LEU A 81 -18.12 1.56 2.35
C LEU A 81 -18.08 0.09 1.97
N ALA A 82 -17.25 -0.29 1.00
CA ALA A 82 -17.08 -1.69 0.62
C ALA A 82 -16.40 -2.54 1.71
N VAL A 83 -15.57 -1.95 2.57
CA VAL A 83 -14.88 -2.67 3.65
C VAL A 83 -15.68 -2.67 4.95
N VAL A 84 -16.39 -1.58 5.25
CA VAL A 84 -17.19 -1.45 6.47
C VAL A 84 -18.61 -2.03 6.29
N GLY A 85 -19.12 -2.03 5.05
CA GLY A 85 -20.45 -2.52 4.71
C GLY A 85 -20.54 -4.02 4.40
N THR A 86 -19.41 -4.75 4.38
CA THR A 86 -19.34 -6.22 4.25
C THR A 86 -18.84 -6.83 5.55
#